data_AF-A0A2H1FCC3-F1
#
_entry.id   AF-A0A2H1FCC3-F1
#
_cell.length_a   1.000
_cell.length_b   1.000
_cell.length_c   1.000
_cell.angle_alpha   90.00
_cell.angle_beta   90.00
_cell.angle_gamma   90.00
#
_symmetry.space_group_name_H-M   'P 1'
#
loop_
_entity.id
_entity.type
_entity.pdbx_description
1 polymer ?
#
loop_
_entity_poly.entity_id
_entity_poly.type
_entity_poly.pdbx_seq_one_letter_code
_entity_poly.pdbx_strand_id
1 'polypeptide(L)'
;MILSQMTILVMVTVLLCSVILTANVYASGGEKYYPIVISRGDLSSSQINILIHAPDFNSNSYALDTIGVDGSKVTISTRESSISYKLVETGPDTGDFAGYVILSSTTSVCSPVCGPTDGFLAAGGNDDVTVSFTYATGHTVSATSNDKMPSQAGHSTISEFPYAEFVLVSMMSFIMIFKMNFIL
;
A
#
# COMPACT_ATOMS: atom_id res chain seq x y z
N MET A 1 -56.63 3.19 -10.58
CA MET A 1 -55.82 4.22 -9.87
C MET A 1 -55.00 3.65 -8.71
N ILE A 2 -55.55 2.80 -7.84
CA ILE A 2 -54.87 2.31 -6.63
C ILE A 2 -53.66 1.40 -6.95
N LEU A 3 -53.80 0.51 -7.93
CA LEU A 3 -52.73 -0.41 -8.35
C LEU A 3 -51.51 0.31 -8.93
N SER A 4 -51.72 1.42 -9.66
CA SER A 4 -50.65 2.26 -10.23
C SER A 4 -49.90 3.08 -9.18
N GLN A 5 -50.55 3.42 -8.06
CA GLN A 5 -49.92 4.15 -6.95
C GLN A 5 -49.03 3.22 -6.13
N MET A 6 -49.45 1.97 -5.94
CA MET A 6 -48.66 0.96 -5.23
C MET A 6 -47.40 0.55 -5.99
N THR A 7 -47.45 0.46 -7.32
CA THR A 7 -46.27 0.14 -8.13
C THR A 7 -45.24 1.28 -8.12
N ILE A 8 -45.68 2.54 -8.18
CA ILE A 8 -44.78 3.71 -8.08
C ILE A 8 -44.09 3.73 -6.72
N LEU A 9 -44.81 3.46 -5.62
CA LEU A 9 -44.24 3.46 -4.28
C LEU A 9 -43.15 2.38 -4.11
N VAL A 10 -43.36 1.18 -4.67
CA VAL A 10 -42.36 0.10 -4.63
C VAL A 10 -41.11 0.45 -5.45
N MET A 11 -41.28 1.09 -6.62
CA MET A 11 -40.12 1.49 -7.43
C MET A 11 -39.29 2.58 -6.75
N VAL A 12 -39.94 3.54 -6.08
CA VAL A 12 -39.26 4.60 -5.33
C VAL A 12 -38.51 4.04 -4.12
N THR A 13 -39.10 3.08 -3.39
CA THR A 13 -38.41 2.46 -2.23
C THR A 13 -37.23 1.60 -2.64
N VAL A 14 -37.33 0.84 -3.75
CA VAL A 14 -36.20 0.05 -4.29
C VAL A 14 -35.07 0.96 -4.79
N LEU A 15 -35.40 2.09 -5.44
CA LEU A 15 -34.42 3.08 -5.90
C LEU A 15 -33.71 3.77 -4.73
N LEU A 16 -34.44 4.17 -3.68
CA LEU A 16 -33.86 4.75 -2.47
C LEU A 16 -32.97 3.74 -1.73
N CYS A 17 -33.40 2.47 -1.65
CA CYS A 17 -32.64 1.42 -0.98
C CYS A 17 -31.31 1.15 -1.70
N SER A 18 -31.30 1.12 -3.04
CA SER A 18 -30.09 0.93 -3.85
C SER A 18 -29.10 2.11 -3.78
N VAL A 19 -29.60 3.35 -3.68
CA VAL A 19 -28.75 4.54 -3.43
C VAL A 19 -28.10 4.50 -2.04
N ILE A 20 -28.83 4.07 -1.00
CA ILE A 20 -28.29 3.96 0.36
C ILE A 20 -27.27 2.81 0.46
N LEU A 21 -27.54 1.67 -0.19
CA LEU A 21 -26.60 0.53 -0.26
C LEU A 21 -25.30 0.91 -0.97
N THR A 22 -25.37 1.62 -2.10
CA THR A 22 -24.15 2.06 -2.81
C THR A 22 -23.36 3.08 -2.00
N ALA A 23 -23.98 4.08 -1.39
CA ALA A 23 -23.31 5.05 -0.53
C ALA A 23 -22.57 4.40 0.66
N ASN A 24 -23.17 3.38 1.27
CA ASN A 24 -22.57 2.66 2.39
C ASN A 24 -21.45 1.70 1.96
N VAL A 25 -21.48 1.18 0.73
CA VAL A 25 -20.38 0.41 0.14
C VAL A 25 -19.18 1.31 -0.16
N TYR A 26 -19.40 2.55 -0.61
CA TYR A 26 -18.30 3.53 -0.75
C TYR A 26 -17.72 3.98 0.60
N ALA A 27 -18.51 3.94 1.69
CA ALA A 27 -18.06 4.30 3.03
C ALA A 27 -17.41 3.14 3.80
N SER A 28 -17.42 1.92 3.24
CA SER A 28 -16.84 0.73 3.85
C SER A 28 -15.34 0.64 3.54
N GLY A 29 -14.53 1.24 4.41
CA GLY A 29 -13.17 0.78 4.69
C GLY A 29 -12.16 1.01 3.56
N GLY A 30 -11.68 2.24 3.43
CA GLY A 30 -10.36 2.44 2.85
C GLY A 30 -9.34 1.75 3.74
N GLU A 31 -8.86 0.57 3.36
CA GLU A 31 -7.68 -0.02 3.99
C GLU A 31 -6.58 1.02 3.92
N LYS A 32 -6.00 1.34 5.08
CA LYS A 32 -4.94 2.32 5.16
C LYS A 32 -3.74 1.74 4.43
N TYR A 33 -3.58 2.15 3.18
CA TYR A 33 -2.49 1.75 2.32
C TYR A 33 -1.19 2.32 2.89
N TYR A 34 -0.28 1.45 3.33
CA TYR A 34 1.02 1.83 3.85
C TYR A 34 2.08 1.55 2.78
N PRO A 35 2.67 2.58 2.15
CA PRO A 35 3.69 2.38 1.12
C PRO A 35 5.02 1.86 1.69
N ILE A 36 5.17 1.83 3.02
CA ILE A 36 6.37 1.35 3.70
C ILE A 36 5.95 0.24 4.66
N VAL A 37 6.60 -0.92 4.57
CA VAL A 37 6.45 -2.05 5.48
C VAL A 37 7.78 -2.30 6.19
N ILE A 38 7.74 -2.40 7.51
CA ILE A 38 8.89 -2.69 8.38
C ILE A 38 8.59 -4.00 9.08
N SER A 39 9.49 -4.97 8.93
CA SER A 39 9.37 -6.26 9.62
C SER A 39 10.69 -6.61 10.27
N ARG A 40 10.63 -7.20 11.47
CA ARG A 40 11.79 -7.83 12.07
C ARG A 40 11.99 -9.19 11.42
N GLY A 41 13.23 -9.63 11.28
CA GLY A 41 13.52 -11.04 10.95
C GLY A 41 13.09 -11.97 12.08
N ASP A 42 13.90 -12.98 12.39
CA ASP A 42 13.66 -13.80 13.58
C ASP A 42 13.67 -12.95 14.86
N LEU A 43 12.94 -13.38 15.90
CA LEU A 43 12.84 -12.64 17.17
C LEU A 43 14.20 -12.41 17.87
N SER A 44 15.21 -13.22 17.54
CA SER A 44 16.59 -13.09 18.01
C SER A 44 17.49 -12.30 17.06
N SER A 45 16.98 -11.93 15.89
CA SER A 45 17.75 -11.24 14.86
C SER A 45 17.77 -9.74 15.11
N SER A 46 18.95 -9.15 14.98
CA SER A 46 19.12 -7.69 14.90
C SER A 46 18.75 -7.16 13.51
N GLN A 47 18.30 -8.01 12.60
CA GLN A 47 17.93 -7.64 11.24
C GLN A 47 16.51 -7.08 11.17
N ILE A 48 16.38 -5.94 10.48
CA ILE A 48 15.12 -5.28 10.18
C ILE A 48 14.98 -5.22 8.66
N ASN A 49 13.98 -5.92 8.14
CA ASN A 49 13.62 -5.92 6.74
C ASN A 49 12.72 -4.73 6.43
N ILE A 50 12.94 -4.14 5.27
CA ILE A 50 12.27 -2.94 4.80
C ILE A 50 11.76 -3.24 3.39
N LEU A 51 10.50 -2.90 3.16
CA LEU A 51 9.87 -2.93 1.85
C LEU A 51 9.20 -1.57 1.63
N ILE A 52 9.41 -0.99 0.46
CA ILE A 52 8.73 0.22 0.01
C ILE A 52 8.05 -0.07 -1.33
N HIS A 53 6.74 0.10 -1.37
CA HIS A 53 5.99 0.07 -2.63
C HIS A 53 6.01 1.47 -3.23
N ALA A 54 6.68 1.62 -4.37
CA ALA A 54 6.87 2.88 -5.08
C ALA A 54 6.81 2.68 -6.61
N PRO A 55 5.61 2.45 -7.19
CA PRO A 55 5.43 2.18 -8.63
C PRO A 55 5.96 3.30 -9.52
N ASP A 56 5.93 4.54 -9.03
CA ASP A 56 6.45 5.71 -9.75
C ASP A 56 7.97 5.64 -10.03
N PHE A 57 8.69 4.75 -9.33
CA PHE A 57 10.12 4.50 -9.52
C PHE A 57 10.41 3.20 -10.29
N ASN A 58 9.39 2.44 -10.68
CA ASN A 58 9.53 1.31 -11.61
C ASN A 58 9.53 1.85 -13.05
N SER A 59 10.72 2.17 -13.53
CA SER A 59 10.96 2.84 -14.80
C SER A 59 11.39 1.87 -15.91
N ASN A 60 11.94 0.71 -15.56
CA ASN A 60 12.47 -0.27 -16.51
C ASN A 60 11.89 -1.67 -16.28
N SER A 61 10.94 -2.05 -17.14
CA SER A 61 10.27 -3.35 -17.06
C SER A 61 11.17 -4.58 -17.29
N TYR A 62 12.46 -4.41 -17.59
CA TYR A 62 13.41 -5.50 -17.83
C TYR A 62 14.62 -5.49 -16.90
N ALA A 63 14.76 -4.51 -16.02
CA ALA A 63 15.87 -4.41 -15.09
C ALA A 63 15.35 -4.13 -13.68
N LEU A 64 16.22 -4.30 -12.69
CA LEU A 64 15.93 -3.86 -11.34
C LEU A 64 16.24 -2.37 -11.22
N ASP A 65 15.27 -1.60 -10.76
CA ASP A 65 15.49 -0.21 -10.42
C ASP A 65 16.00 -0.04 -8.97
N THR A 66 16.51 1.15 -8.65
CA THR A 66 17.02 1.49 -7.31
C THR A 66 16.40 2.80 -6.83
N ILE A 67 16.15 2.89 -5.52
CA ILE A 67 15.73 4.14 -4.86
C ILE A 67 16.71 4.51 -3.74
N GLY A 68 16.74 5.80 -3.38
CA GLY A 68 17.60 6.33 -2.32
C GLY A 68 18.95 6.88 -2.79
N VAL A 69 19.26 6.77 -4.09
CA VAL A 69 20.47 7.33 -4.72
C VAL A 69 20.19 8.20 -5.95
N ASP A 70 19.03 8.03 -6.60
CA ASP A 70 18.69 8.69 -7.87
C ASP A 70 17.77 9.91 -7.67
N GLY A 71 18.17 10.81 -6.76
CA GLY A 71 17.40 12.02 -6.41
C GLY A 71 16.25 11.77 -5.42
N SER A 72 15.81 10.53 -5.26
CA SER A 72 15.06 10.10 -4.08
C SER A 72 15.99 9.84 -2.90
N LYS A 73 15.45 9.86 -1.68
CA LYS A 73 16.21 9.60 -0.45
C LYS A 73 15.47 8.60 0.41
N VAL A 74 16.18 7.55 0.83
CA VAL A 74 15.73 6.65 1.89
C VAL A 74 16.61 6.90 3.11
N THR A 75 15.99 7.17 4.25
CA THR A 75 16.68 7.30 5.52
C THR A 75 16.09 6.33 6.52
N ILE A 76 16.95 5.54 7.15
CA ILE A 76 16.59 4.65 8.24
C ILE A 76 17.15 5.24 9.52
N SER A 77 16.31 5.37 10.54
CA SER A 77 16.69 5.99 11.80
C SER A 77 16.15 5.24 12.99
N THR A 78 16.91 5.31 14.06
CA THR A 78 16.49 5.03 15.44
C THR A 78 16.53 6.34 16.21
N ARG A 79 16.30 6.27 17.52
CA ARG A 79 16.53 7.41 18.40
C ARG A 79 18.02 7.80 18.48
N GLU A 80 18.91 6.82 18.29
CA GLU A 80 20.35 6.96 18.49
C GLU A 80 21.06 7.52 17.26
N SER A 81 20.61 7.17 16.06
CA SER A 81 21.28 7.54 14.81
C SER A 81 20.36 7.46 13.61
N SER A 82 20.80 8.06 12.50
CA SER A 82 20.22 7.84 11.17
C SER A 82 21.31 7.49 10.16
N ILE A 83 20.94 6.75 9.11
CA ILE A 83 21.80 6.41 7.98
C ILE A 83 21.05 6.63 6.66
N SER A 84 21.77 7.08 5.63
CA SER A 84 21.27 7.10 4.26
C SER A 84 21.33 5.70 3.66
N TYR A 85 20.28 5.31 2.95
CA TYR A 85 20.09 3.96 2.47
C TYR A 85 19.65 3.93 1.01
N LYS A 86 19.95 2.81 0.33
CA LYS A 86 19.44 2.47 -0.99
C LYS A 86 18.68 1.15 -0.92
N LEU A 87 17.57 1.07 -1.64
CA LEU A 87 16.80 -0.16 -1.80
C LEU A 87 16.76 -0.52 -3.27
N VAL A 88 16.73 -1.82 -3.55
CA VAL A 88 16.68 -2.35 -4.91
C VAL A 88 15.34 -3.04 -5.10
N GLU A 89 14.81 -2.94 -6.30
CA GLU A 89 13.57 -3.60 -6.68
C GLU A 89 13.66 -5.13 -6.47
N THR A 90 12.55 -5.73 -6.06
CA THR A 90 12.46 -7.17 -5.74
C THR A 90 12.44 -8.07 -6.98
N GLY A 91 12.14 -7.48 -8.14
CA GLY A 91 12.12 -8.10 -9.46
C GLY A 91 11.89 -7.01 -10.51
N PRO A 92 12.14 -7.28 -11.81
CA PRO A 92 11.79 -6.32 -12.83
C PRO A 92 10.28 -6.05 -12.85
N ASP A 93 9.91 -4.79 -13.03
CA ASP A 93 8.53 -4.34 -13.20
C ASP A 93 7.60 -4.57 -11.98
N THR A 94 8.13 -4.63 -10.75
CA THR A 94 7.30 -4.88 -9.55
C THR A 94 6.87 -3.60 -8.85
N GLY A 95 7.69 -2.55 -8.90
CA GLY A 95 7.49 -1.34 -8.10
C GLY A 95 7.70 -1.55 -6.60
N ASP A 96 8.24 -2.70 -6.18
CA ASP A 96 8.48 -3.08 -4.80
C ASP A 96 9.98 -3.12 -4.51
N PHE A 97 10.47 -2.24 -3.64
CA PHE A 97 11.89 -2.06 -3.32
C PHE A 97 12.20 -2.58 -1.92
N ALA A 98 13.18 -3.47 -1.80
CA ALA A 98 13.46 -4.17 -0.56
C ALA A 98 14.94 -4.15 -0.15
N GLY A 99 15.15 -4.39 1.15
CA GLY A 99 16.44 -4.49 1.77
C GLY A 99 16.32 -4.79 3.26
N TYR A 100 17.45 -4.87 3.96
CA TYR A 100 17.48 -4.99 5.41
C TYR A 100 18.66 -4.25 6.01
N VAL A 101 18.48 -3.73 7.21
CA VAL A 101 19.56 -3.14 8.04
C VAL A 101 19.82 -4.00 9.27
N ILE A 102 21.04 -3.93 9.80
CA ILE A 102 21.41 -4.63 11.04
C ILE A 102 21.48 -3.62 12.20
N LEU A 103 20.70 -3.85 13.25
CA LEU A 103 20.78 -3.08 14.48
C LEU A 103 22.07 -3.41 15.24
N SER A 104 22.75 -2.38 15.71
CA SER A 104 24.02 -2.45 16.44
C SER A 104 23.89 -1.75 17.78
N SER A 105 24.38 -2.33 18.86
CA SER A 105 24.31 -1.71 20.19
C SER A 105 25.32 -0.59 20.42
N THR A 106 26.19 -0.28 19.45
CA THR A 106 27.34 0.61 19.64
C THR A 106 27.38 1.75 18.63
N THR A 107 27.56 1.44 17.34
CA THR A 107 27.79 2.45 16.30
C THR A 107 27.05 2.13 15.01
N SER A 108 26.62 3.19 14.33
CA SER A 108 26.18 3.11 12.94
C SER A 108 27.39 3.08 12.01
N VAL A 109 27.34 2.22 10.99
CA VAL A 109 28.39 2.11 9.98
C VAL A 109 27.75 2.24 8.62
N CYS A 110 28.12 3.31 7.91
CA CYS A 110 27.66 3.57 6.55
C CYS A 110 28.60 4.50 5.78
N SER A 111 28.87 4.23 4.50
CA SER A 111 29.72 5.10 3.68
C SER A 111 29.46 4.99 2.18
N PRO A 112 29.11 6.09 1.49
CA PRO A 112 28.28 7.21 1.99
C PRO A 112 26.79 6.83 2.09
N VAL A 113 26.37 5.77 1.39
CA VAL A 113 25.01 5.24 1.35
C VAL A 113 25.10 3.71 1.43
N CYS A 114 24.32 3.11 2.32
CA CYS A 114 24.27 1.67 2.53
C CYS A 114 23.12 1.04 1.76
N GLY A 115 23.07 -0.28 1.76
CA GLY A 115 22.01 -1.11 1.24
C GLY A 115 22.36 -1.86 -0.04
N PRO A 116 21.44 -2.69 -0.54
CA PRO A 116 20.16 -3.02 0.09
C PRO A 116 20.29 -3.97 1.30
N THR A 117 21.43 -4.64 1.48
CA THR A 117 21.60 -5.76 2.42
C THR A 117 22.81 -5.60 3.35
N ASP A 118 23.20 -4.36 3.65
CA ASP A 118 24.33 -4.06 4.53
C ASP A 118 24.03 -2.84 5.42
N GLY A 119 25.03 -2.34 6.12
CA GLY A 119 24.86 -1.20 7.01
C GLY A 119 24.46 -1.61 8.42
N PHE A 120 25.11 -0.95 9.37
CA PHE A 120 24.79 -1.08 10.79
C PHE A 120 24.14 0.21 11.26
N LEU A 121 23.06 0.10 12.02
CA LEU A 121 22.36 1.22 12.61
C LEU A 121 22.44 1.10 14.14
N ALA A 122 23.02 2.10 14.79
CA ALA A 122 23.05 2.16 16.24
C ALA A 122 21.62 2.14 16.81
N ALA A 123 21.33 1.24 17.75
CA ALA A 123 20.05 1.11 18.40
C ALA A 123 20.23 0.63 19.85
N GLY A 124 19.45 1.18 20.76
CA GLY A 124 19.30 0.68 22.13
C GLY A 124 18.12 -0.29 22.26
N GLY A 125 17.99 -0.87 23.46
CA GLY A 125 17.25 -2.11 23.70
C GLY A 125 15.81 -2.17 23.18
N ASN A 126 15.03 -1.10 23.31
CA ASN A 126 13.63 -1.04 22.87
C ASN A 126 13.39 0.06 21.83
N ASP A 127 14.42 0.42 21.06
CA ASP A 127 14.29 1.50 20.11
C ASP A 127 13.47 1.12 18.89
N ASP A 128 12.70 2.11 18.48
CA ASP A 128 11.92 2.09 17.27
C ASP A 128 12.79 2.35 16.05
N VAL A 129 12.45 1.68 14.97
CA VAL A 129 13.01 1.95 13.65
C VAL A 129 11.99 2.73 12.85
N THR A 130 12.41 3.91 12.41
CA THR A 130 11.67 4.74 11.47
C THR A 130 12.34 4.67 10.11
N VAL A 131 11.55 4.39 9.07
CA VAL A 131 11.97 4.46 7.68
C VAL A 131 11.25 5.65 7.05
N SER A 132 12.01 6.54 6.43
CA SER A 132 11.49 7.66 5.66
C SER A 132 11.92 7.58 4.21
N PHE A 133 10.99 7.89 3.32
CA PHE A 133 11.22 7.93 1.88
C PHE A 133 10.79 9.29 1.33
N THR A 134 11.75 10.01 0.77
CA THR A 134 11.55 11.29 0.10
C THR A 134 11.64 11.09 -1.40
N TYR A 135 10.56 11.44 -2.09
CA TYR A 135 10.46 11.44 -3.54
C TYR A 135 11.36 12.53 -4.13
N ALA A 136 11.74 12.40 -5.41
CA ALA A 136 12.52 13.44 -6.10
C ALA A 136 11.77 14.79 -6.16
N THR A 137 10.44 14.77 -6.03
CA THR A 137 9.57 15.97 -5.94
C THR A 137 9.61 16.65 -4.56
N GLY A 138 10.28 16.05 -3.57
CA GLY A 138 10.40 16.56 -2.20
C GLY A 138 9.29 16.10 -1.24
N HIS A 139 8.25 15.41 -1.73
CA HIS A 139 7.26 14.78 -0.87
C HIS A 139 7.90 13.68 -0.01
N THR A 140 7.52 13.54 1.26
CA THR A 140 8.09 12.54 2.17
C THR A 140 7.01 11.72 2.84
N VAL A 141 7.18 10.40 2.82
CA VAL A 141 6.38 9.44 3.59
C VAL A 141 7.27 8.77 4.63
N SER A 142 6.70 8.33 5.75
CA SER A 142 7.46 7.68 6.82
C SER A 142 6.61 6.66 7.55
N ALA A 143 7.25 5.62 8.07
CA ALA A 143 6.62 4.60 8.92
C ALA A 143 7.57 4.21 10.06
N THR A 144 7.01 3.81 11.20
CA THR A 144 7.76 3.40 12.39
C THR A 144 7.37 1.98 12.82
N SER A 145 8.32 1.19 13.32
CA SER A 145 8.10 -0.20 13.70
C SER A 145 7.02 -0.45 14.77
N ASN A 146 6.81 0.50 15.69
CA ASN A 146 5.77 0.41 16.72
C ASN A 146 4.40 0.95 16.26
N ASP A 147 4.30 1.56 15.07
CA ASP A 147 2.99 1.77 14.50
C ASP A 147 2.40 0.39 14.21
N LYS A 148 1.15 0.13 14.64
CA LYS A 148 0.43 -1.09 14.30
C LYS A 148 0.31 -1.20 12.78
N MET A 149 1.34 -1.73 12.12
CA MET A 149 1.23 -2.29 10.81
C MET A 149 0.33 -3.52 10.95
N PRO A 150 -0.76 -3.63 10.19
CA PRO A 150 -1.55 -4.85 10.19
C PRO A 150 -0.59 -6.00 9.85
N SER A 151 -0.52 -6.97 10.74
CA SER A 151 0.09 -8.26 10.45
C SER A 151 -0.55 -8.78 9.16
N GLN A 152 0.25 -9.06 8.13
CA GLN A 152 -0.22 -9.83 6.98
C GLN A 152 -0.47 -11.28 7.43
N ALA A 153 -1.56 -11.47 8.17
CA ALA A 153 -2.18 -12.77 8.38
C ALA A 153 -3.10 -13.03 7.19
N GLY A 154 -2.57 -13.67 6.16
CA GLY A 154 -3.33 -14.27 5.07
C GLY A 154 -3.88 -13.28 4.04
N HIS A 155 -3.04 -12.88 3.10
CA HIS A 155 -3.54 -12.50 1.77
C HIS A 155 -2.72 -13.29 0.74
N SER A 156 -3.24 -14.44 0.34
CA SER A 156 -2.77 -15.13 -0.86
C SER A 156 -2.84 -14.14 -2.01
N THR A 157 -1.73 -13.98 -2.71
CA THR A 157 -1.58 -13.10 -3.87
C THR A 157 -2.62 -13.41 -4.94
N ILE A 158 -3.70 -12.65 -4.95
CA ILE A 158 -4.37 -12.22 -6.17
C ILE A 158 -4.63 -10.72 -5.99
N SER A 159 -3.74 -9.91 -6.59
CA SER A 159 -3.97 -8.48 -6.75
C SER A 159 -5.22 -8.28 -7.60
N GLU A 160 -6.36 -8.05 -6.97
CA GLU A 160 -7.58 -7.63 -7.66
C GLU A 160 -7.45 -6.14 -8.00
N PHE A 161 -7.18 -5.85 -9.27
CA PHE A 161 -7.38 -4.52 -9.85
C PHE A 161 -8.84 -4.09 -9.63
N PRO A 162 -9.13 -2.93 -9.02
CA PRO A 162 -10.51 -2.53 -8.70
C PRO A 162 -11.34 -2.06 -9.91
N TYR A 163 -10.89 -2.33 -11.14
CA TYR A 163 -11.57 -1.86 -12.36
C TYR A 163 -12.35 -2.93 -13.12
N ALA A 164 -12.30 -4.20 -12.73
CA ALA A 164 -12.92 -5.28 -13.51
C ALA A 164 -14.36 -5.65 -13.10
N GLU A 165 -14.80 -5.40 -11.87
CA GLU A 165 -16.15 -5.85 -11.43
C GLU A 165 -17.27 -4.83 -11.69
N PHE A 166 -16.97 -3.53 -11.72
CA PHE A 166 -18.02 -2.51 -11.87
C PHE A 166 -18.57 -2.36 -13.30
N VAL A 167 -17.88 -2.88 -14.31
CA VAL A 167 -18.38 -2.86 -15.70
C VAL A 167 -19.49 -3.90 -15.91
N LEU A 168 -19.45 -5.04 -15.23
CA LEU A 168 -20.43 -6.12 -15.41
C LEU A 168 -21.78 -5.82 -14.73
N VAL A 169 -21.76 -5.25 -13.52
CA VAL A 169 -23.00 -4.91 -12.78
C VAL A 169 -23.75 -3.76 -13.46
N SER A 170 -23.02 -2.80 -14.05
CA SER A 170 -23.61 -1.70 -14.83
C SER A 170 -24.27 -2.22 -16.12
N MET A 171 -23.62 -3.13 -16.86
CA MET A 171 -24.20 -3.68 -18.09
C MET A 171 -25.46 -4.52 -17.85
N MET A 172 -25.55 -5.26 -16.74
CA MET A 172 -26.75 -6.06 -16.42
C MET A 172 -27.95 -5.20 -15.99
N SER A 173 -27.71 -4.01 -15.43
CA SER A 173 -28.78 -3.09 -15.05
C SER A 173 -29.41 -2.39 -16.27
N PHE A 174 -28.61 -2.06 -17.29
CA PHE A 174 -29.14 -1.47 -18.54
C PHE A 174 -30.03 -2.45 -19.33
N ILE A 175 -29.77 -3.75 -19.28
CA ILE A 175 -30.57 -4.76 -20.01
C ILE A 175 -31.98 -4.90 -19.42
N MET A 176 -32.15 -4.73 -18.11
CA MET A 176 -33.45 -4.82 -17.43
C MET A 176 -34.36 -3.61 -17.75
N ILE A 177 -33.78 -2.42 -17.94
CA ILE A 177 -34.54 -1.20 -18.25
C ILE A 177 -35.03 -1.20 -19.71
N PHE A 178 -34.24 -1.70 -20.66
CA PHE A 178 -34.67 -1.79 -22.07
C PHE A 178 -35.76 -2.84 -22.32
N LYS A 179 -35.75 -3.95 -21.59
CA LYS A 179 -36.72 -5.04 -21.81
C LYS A 179 -38.14 -4.68 -21.34
N MET A 180 -38.28 -3.70 -20.44
CA MET A 180 -39.59 -3.28 -19.91
C MET A 180 -40.30 -2.22 -20.77
N ASN A 181 -39.57 -1.51 -21.65
CA ASN A 181 -40.17 -0.55 -22.60
C ASN A 181 -40.57 -1.17 -23.95
N PHE A 182 -40.27 -2.46 -24.20
CA PHE A 182 -40.65 -3.16 -25.43
C PHE A 182 -41.85 -4.12 -25.25
N ILE A 183 -42.45 -4.16 -24.07
CA ILE A 183 -43.70 -4.92 -23.81
C ILE A 183 -44.73 -3.93 -23.26
N LEU A 184 -45.20 -3.06 -24.15
CA LEU A 184 -46.42 -2.27 -24.03
C LEU A 184 -47.17 -2.34 -25.36
#